data_AF-A0A425HZL1-F1
#
_entry.id   AF-A0A425HZL1-F1
#
_cell.length_a   1.000
_cell.length_b   1.000
_cell.length_c   1.000
_cell.angle_alpha   90.00
_cell.angle_beta   90.00
_cell.angle_gamma   90.00
#
_symmetry.space_group_name_H-M   'P 1'
#
loop_
_entity.id
_entity.type
_entity.pdbx_description
1 polymer ?
#
loop_
_entity_poly.entity_id
_entity_poly.type
_entity_poly.pdbx_seq_one_letter_code
_entity_poly.pdbx_strand_id
1 'polypeptide(L)'
;MHKSAEDVPVSTGGAWQTKHSHPLGVVCFPESSGAKDFYLKALVLLLSSGDAVSAQIALERYVARDPRFEGSREGRLATALVAAMQEGDAEAFTAALDDFDRISKLDPWKIHFLLKAKRRLMHGDEGGDHVGIGDDGEVDLS
;
A
#
# COMPACT_ATOMS: atom_id res chain seq x y z
N MET A 1 -24.70 34.94 -58.79
CA MET A 1 -24.98 34.70 -57.35
C MET A 1 -24.21 33.45 -56.95
N HIS A 2 -23.26 33.40 -56.02
CA HIS A 2 -22.67 34.35 -55.08
C HIS A 2 -21.15 34.14 -55.10
N LYS A 3 -20.42 35.22 -54.86
CA LYS A 3 -18.96 35.35 -54.86
C LYS A 3 -18.35 34.81 -53.55
N SER A 4 -17.07 34.45 -53.67
CA SER A 4 -16.04 34.32 -52.63
C SER A 4 -16.17 35.26 -51.45
N ALA A 5 -15.81 34.76 -50.26
CA ALA A 5 -15.02 35.46 -49.26
C ALA A 5 -14.71 34.52 -48.05
N GLU A 6 -13.47 34.06 -47.83
CA GLU A 6 -12.52 34.45 -46.73
C GLU A 6 -13.09 34.12 -45.34
N ASP A 7 -12.47 33.32 -44.46
CA ASP A 7 -11.09 33.38 -44.02
C ASP A 7 -10.76 32.11 -43.19
N VAL A 8 -9.81 31.29 -43.65
CA VAL A 8 -9.18 30.26 -42.80
C VAL A 8 -7.76 30.76 -42.53
N PRO A 9 -7.45 31.23 -41.31
CA PRO A 9 -6.07 31.54 -40.99
C PRO A 9 -5.28 30.24 -40.89
N VAL A 10 -4.45 30.01 -41.91
CA VAL A 10 -3.29 29.14 -41.86
C VAL A 10 -2.31 29.68 -40.80
N SER A 11 -2.52 29.28 -39.54
CA SER A 11 -1.56 29.57 -38.47
C SER A 11 -0.37 28.63 -38.60
N THR A 12 0.63 29.18 -39.26
CA THR A 12 1.99 28.69 -39.40
C THR A 12 2.62 28.59 -38.00
N GLY A 13 3.30 27.47 -37.74
CA GLY A 13 4.45 27.47 -36.83
C GLY A 13 4.16 27.54 -35.33
N GLY A 14 3.40 26.57 -34.80
CA GLY A 14 3.48 26.21 -33.38
C GLY A 14 4.63 25.24 -33.13
N ALA A 15 5.87 25.73 -33.15
CA ALA A 15 7.02 24.98 -32.62
C ALA A 15 6.80 24.81 -31.10
N TRP A 16 6.29 23.65 -30.68
CA TRP A 16 6.31 23.25 -29.28
C TRP A 16 7.75 22.95 -28.90
N GLN A 17 8.49 24.03 -28.63
CA GLN A 17 9.83 24.01 -28.10
C GLN A 17 9.71 23.50 -26.65
N THR A 18 9.79 22.18 -26.48
CA THR A 18 9.97 21.55 -25.18
C THR A 18 11.40 21.81 -24.71
N LYS A 19 11.67 23.04 -24.27
CA LYS A 19 12.84 23.35 -23.46
C LYS A 19 12.63 22.76 -22.07
N HIS A 20 13.02 21.50 -21.91
CA HIS A 20 13.53 21.02 -20.63
C HIS A 20 14.77 20.16 -20.88
N SER A 21 15.83 20.84 -21.28
CA SER A 21 17.19 20.38 -21.03
C SER A 21 17.47 20.60 -19.55
N HIS A 22 17.43 19.54 -18.76
CA HIS A 22 18.05 19.49 -17.43
C HIS A 22 19.05 18.34 -17.41
N PRO A 23 20.36 18.62 -17.38
CA PRO A 23 21.38 17.63 -17.14
C PRO A 23 21.54 17.36 -15.64
N LEU A 24 21.68 16.09 -15.29
CA LEU A 24 22.19 15.59 -14.00
C LEU A 24 21.35 15.92 -12.77
N GLY A 25 20.37 15.07 -12.53
CA GLY A 25 19.80 14.82 -11.23
C GLY A 25 19.00 13.54 -11.37
N VAL A 26 19.34 12.51 -10.61
CA VAL A 26 18.44 11.38 -10.39
C VAL A 26 17.18 11.98 -9.79
N VAL A 27 16.23 12.32 -10.65
CA VAL A 27 14.85 12.47 -10.25
C VAL A 27 14.48 11.06 -9.87
N CYS A 28 14.57 10.78 -8.57
CA CYS A 28 13.81 9.69 -7.99
C CYS A 28 12.36 10.08 -8.28
N PHE A 29 11.90 9.71 -9.48
CA PHE A 29 10.50 9.70 -9.85
C PHE A 29 9.83 9.06 -8.63
N PRO A 30 8.75 9.64 -8.07
CA PRO A 30 7.86 8.85 -7.24
C PRO A 30 7.30 7.78 -8.16
N GLU A 31 8.07 6.72 -8.40
CA GLU A 31 7.63 5.48 -9.00
C GLU A 31 6.57 5.00 -8.04
N SER A 32 5.33 5.29 -8.42
CA SER A 32 4.09 4.71 -7.94
C SER A 32 4.37 3.38 -7.24
N SER A 33 4.50 3.44 -5.92
CA SER A 33 4.69 2.26 -5.05
C SER A 33 3.39 1.46 -4.94
N GLY A 34 2.42 1.66 -5.84
CA GLY A 34 1.10 1.06 -5.77
C GLY A 34 1.17 -0.46 -5.61
N ALA A 35 2.01 -1.15 -6.39
CA ALA A 35 2.14 -2.60 -6.31
C ALA A 35 2.60 -3.09 -4.91
N LYS A 36 3.61 -2.42 -4.32
CA LYS A 36 4.16 -2.77 -3.01
C LYS A 36 3.14 -2.51 -1.89
N ASP A 37 2.43 -1.40 -1.99
CA ASP A 37 1.32 -1.08 -1.10
C ASP A 37 0.19 -2.13 -1.20
N PHE A 38 -0.15 -2.62 -2.40
CA PHE A 38 -1.15 -3.68 -2.56
C PHE A 38 -0.70 -5.00 -1.91
N TYR A 39 0.56 -5.40 -2.07
CA TYR A 39 1.08 -6.60 -1.43
C TYR A 39 1.06 -6.48 0.10
N LEU A 40 1.47 -5.33 0.63
CA LEU A 40 1.41 -5.08 2.07
C LEU A 40 -0.03 -5.13 2.58
N LYS A 41 -0.98 -4.49 1.87
CA LYS A 41 -2.40 -4.52 2.25
C LYS A 41 -2.95 -5.95 2.24
N ALA A 42 -2.61 -6.77 1.25
CA ALA A 42 -3.02 -8.16 1.20
C ALA A 42 -2.48 -8.96 2.38
N LEU A 43 -1.20 -8.77 2.74
CA LEU A 43 -0.58 -9.41 3.90
C LEU A 43 -1.23 -8.96 5.21
N VAL A 44 -1.48 -7.67 5.38
CA VAL A 44 -2.15 -7.13 6.57
C VAL A 44 -3.53 -7.76 6.77
N LEU A 45 -4.28 -8.02 5.69
CA LEU A 45 -5.57 -8.73 5.77
C LEU A 45 -5.40 -10.17 6.26
N LEU A 46 -4.44 -10.92 5.70
CA LEU A 46 -4.13 -12.29 6.13
C LEU A 46 -3.74 -12.35 7.62
N LEU A 47 -2.90 -11.40 8.06
CA LEU A 47 -2.49 -11.24 9.45
C LEU A 47 -3.70 -10.90 10.35
N SER A 48 -4.61 -10.04 9.88
CA SER A 48 -5.82 -9.67 10.64
C SER A 48 -6.81 -10.82 10.83
N SER A 49 -6.78 -11.81 9.93
CA SER A 49 -7.56 -13.05 10.03
C SER A 49 -6.95 -14.07 11.00
N GLY A 50 -5.74 -13.82 11.52
CA GLY A 50 -5.03 -14.76 12.40
C GLY A 50 -4.24 -15.84 11.66
N ASP A 51 -4.10 -15.73 10.34
CA ASP A 51 -3.60 -16.81 9.49
C ASP A 51 -2.13 -16.57 9.10
N ALA A 52 -1.23 -16.72 10.09
CA ALA A 52 0.19 -16.41 9.94
C ALA A 52 0.89 -17.30 8.89
N VAL A 53 0.48 -18.57 8.77
CA VAL A 53 1.01 -19.51 7.76
C VAL A 53 0.62 -19.05 6.35
N SER A 54 -0.64 -18.67 6.16
CA SER A 54 -1.12 -18.15 4.89
C SER A 54 -0.42 -16.84 4.51
N ALA A 55 -0.12 -15.98 5.50
CA ALA A 55 0.66 -14.76 5.30
C ALA A 55 2.10 -15.05 4.85
N GLN A 56 2.78 -16.04 5.45
CA GLN A 56 4.12 -16.47 5.03
C GLN A 56 4.13 -16.99 3.57
N ILE A 57 3.17 -17.85 3.22
CA ILE A 57 3.05 -18.38 1.85
C ILE A 57 2.77 -17.25 0.85
N ALA A 58 1.91 -16.29 1.21
CA ALA A 58 1.63 -15.13 0.38
C ALA A 58 2.86 -14.23 0.21
N LEU A 59 3.64 -14.03 1.27
CA LEU A 59 4.88 -13.26 1.25
C LEU A 59 5.89 -13.87 0.27
N GLU A 60 6.14 -15.18 0.36
CA GLU A 60 7.03 -15.89 -0.57
C GLU A 60 6.55 -15.78 -2.03
N ARG A 61 5.23 -15.90 -2.26
CA ARG A 61 4.64 -15.71 -3.60
C ARG A 61 4.85 -14.30 -4.13
N TYR A 62 4.75 -13.27 -3.28
CA TYR A 62 4.97 -11.88 -3.69
C TYR A 62 6.44 -11.59 -3.95
N VAL A 63 7.35 -12.12 -3.13
CA VAL A 63 8.81 -12.03 -3.36
C VAL A 63 9.22 -12.76 -4.65
N ALA A 64 8.68 -13.95 -4.90
CA ALA A 64 8.92 -14.68 -6.14
C ALA A 64 8.40 -13.93 -7.38
N ARG A 65 7.34 -13.13 -7.23
CA ARG A 65 6.77 -12.32 -8.32
C ARG A 65 7.52 -11.01 -8.54
N ASP A 66 7.97 -10.37 -7.46
CA ASP A 66 8.77 -9.16 -7.49
C ASP A 66 9.91 -9.23 -6.45
N PRO A 67 11.15 -9.57 -6.87
CA PRO A 67 12.32 -9.62 -5.99
C PRO A 67 12.65 -8.27 -5.35
N ARG A 68 12.15 -7.15 -5.89
CA ARG A 68 12.37 -5.81 -5.30
C ARG A 68 11.52 -5.59 -4.06
N PHE A 69 10.49 -6.42 -3.84
CA PHE A 69 9.63 -6.33 -2.66
C PHE A 69 10.38 -6.72 -1.38
N GLU A 70 11.17 -7.80 -1.41
CA GLU A 70 11.95 -8.25 -0.25
C GLU A 70 12.91 -7.16 0.26
N GLY A 71 13.60 -6.47 -0.66
CA GLY A 71 14.50 -5.39 -0.32
C GLY A 71 13.80 -4.08 0.06
N SER A 72 12.49 -3.97 -0.15
CA SER A 72 11.72 -2.75 0.11
C SER A 72 11.38 -2.60 1.59
N ARG A 73 10.92 -1.40 1.97
CA ARG A 73 10.51 -1.11 3.35
C ARG A 73 9.29 -1.96 3.73
N GLU A 74 8.36 -2.10 2.79
CA GLU A 74 7.12 -2.86 2.96
C GLU A 74 7.39 -4.37 3.10
N GLY A 75 8.32 -4.92 2.33
CA GLY A 75 8.70 -6.34 2.45
C GLY A 75 9.40 -6.65 3.77
N ARG A 76 10.29 -5.76 4.25
CA ARG A 76 10.92 -5.90 5.57
C ARG A 76 9.90 -5.86 6.70
N LEU A 77 8.97 -4.89 6.64
CA LEU A 77 7.86 -4.81 7.60
C LEU A 77 7.02 -6.08 7.58
N ALA A 78 6.58 -6.51 6.40
CA ALA A 78 5.77 -7.70 6.24
C ALA A 78 6.45 -8.95 6.82
N THR A 79 7.74 -9.14 6.54
CA THR A 79 8.53 -10.26 7.07
C THR A 79 8.58 -10.23 8.60
N ALA A 80 8.85 -9.06 9.19
CA ALA A 80 8.89 -8.90 10.64
C ALA A 80 7.52 -9.16 11.30
N LEU A 81 6.42 -8.68 10.69
CA LEU A 81 5.06 -8.91 11.20
C LEU A 81 4.65 -10.39 11.12
N VAL A 82 5.00 -11.08 10.03
CA VAL A 82 4.73 -12.52 9.87
C VAL A 82 5.52 -13.32 10.90
N ALA A 83 6.81 -13.01 11.10
CA ALA A 83 7.64 -13.67 12.11
C ALA A 83 7.10 -13.46 13.52
N ALA A 84 6.76 -12.21 13.88
CA ALA A 84 6.16 -11.89 15.18
C ALA A 84 4.82 -12.62 15.39
N MET A 85 4.00 -12.77 14.35
CA MET A 85 2.77 -13.56 14.43
C MET A 85 3.00 -15.07 14.57
N GLN A 86 4.05 -15.62 13.95
CA GLN A 86 4.42 -17.03 14.09
C GLN A 86 4.93 -17.34 15.50
N GLU A 87 5.70 -16.41 16.09
CA GLU A 87 6.26 -16.53 17.44
C GLU A 87 5.24 -16.18 18.53
N GLY A 88 4.13 -15.54 18.17
CA GLY A 88 3.12 -15.08 19.13
C GLY A 88 3.59 -13.87 19.95
N ASP A 89 4.57 -13.11 19.44
CA ASP A 89 5.19 -11.99 20.15
C ASP A 89 4.55 -10.65 19.75
N ALA A 90 3.66 -10.16 20.61
CA ALA A 90 3.00 -8.87 20.41
C ALA A 90 3.95 -7.66 20.61
N GLU A 91 5.06 -7.82 21.33
CA GLU A 91 6.06 -6.79 21.55
C GLU A 91 6.89 -6.60 20.29
N ALA A 92 7.40 -7.71 19.71
CA ALA A 92 8.09 -7.71 18.43
C ALA A 92 7.21 -7.14 17.29
N PHE A 93 5.92 -7.49 17.27
CA PHE A 93 4.96 -6.93 16.31
C PHE A 93 4.85 -5.41 16.43
N THR A 94 4.81 -4.88 17.66
CA THR A 94 4.68 -3.44 17.90
C THR A 94 5.97 -2.70 17.58
N ALA A 95 7.13 -3.29 17.92
CA ALA A 95 8.44 -2.73 17.59
C ALA A 95 8.64 -2.57 16.08
N ALA A 96 8.26 -3.59 15.29
CA ALA A 96 8.33 -3.52 13.84
C ALA A 96 7.44 -2.41 13.23
N LEU A 97 6.26 -2.16 13.83
CA LEU A 97 5.39 -1.06 13.42
C LEU A 97 5.95 0.32 13.77
N ASP A 98 6.54 0.46 14.95
CA ASP A 98 7.16 1.71 15.40
C ASP A 98 8.34 2.08 14.49
N ASP A 99 9.23 1.11 14.22
CA ASP A 99 10.36 1.30 13.31
C ASP A 99 9.92 1.71 11.90
N PHE A 100 8.81 1.15 11.41
CA PHE A 100 8.26 1.54 10.12
C PHE A 100 7.63 2.94 10.15
N ASP A 101 6.83 3.27 11.17
CA ASP A 101 6.13 4.56 11.26
C ASP A 101 7.09 5.75 11.35
N ARG A 102 8.26 5.56 11.99
CA ARG A 102 9.32 6.58 12.07
C ARG A 102 9.87 7.00 10.71
N ILE A 103 9.76 6.13 9.70
CA ILE A 103 10.35 6.33 8.37
C ILE A 103 9.26 6.54 7.31
N SER A 104 8.14 5.85 7.44
CA SER A 104 7.01 5.83 6.52
C SER A 104 5.71 5.85 7.34
N LYS A 105 4.97 6.96 7.30
CA LYS A 105 3.69 7.07 8.01
C LYS A 105 2.74 5.94 7.64
N LEU A 106 2.20 5.26 8.65
CA LEU A 106 1.16 4.26 8.47
C LEU A 106 -0.19 4.92 8.14
N ASP A 107 -0.86 4.42 7.10
CA ASP A 107 -2.23 4.82 6.79
C ASP A 107 -3.21 4.36 7.88
N PRO A 108 -4.27 5.15 8.18
CA PRO A 108 -5.30 4.76 9.15
C PRO A 108 -5.90 3.37 8.89
N TRP A 109 -6.10 3.01 7.62
CA TRP A 109 -6.59 1.68 7.23
C TRP A 109 -5.63 0.57 7.66
N LYS A 110 -4.32 0.72 7.41
CA LYS A 110 -3.30 -0.28 7.77
C LYS A 110 -3.27 -0.44 9.30
N ILE A 111 -3.29 0.67 10.03
CA ILE A 111 -3.32 0.69 11.50
C ILE A 111 -4.56 -0.06 12.02
N HIS A 112 -5.74 0.18 11.47
CA HIS A 112 -6.98 -0.47 11.89
C HIS A 112 -6.87 -2.02 11.86
N PHE A 113 -6.40 -2.58 10.74
CA PHE A 113 -6.25 -4.04 10.60
C PHE A 113 -5.08 -4.61 11.42
N LEU A 114 -3.99 -3.86 11.57
CA LEU A 114 -2.84 -4.26 12.39
C LEU A 114 -3.21 -4.30 13.89
N LEU A 115 -4.01 -3.35 14.37
CA LEU A 115 -4.54 -3.38 15.74
C LEU A 115 -5.47 -4.57 15.96
N LYS A 116 -6.27 -4.93 14.93
CA LYS A 116 -7.10 -6.14 14.95
C LYS A 116 -6.24 -7.41 15.04
N ALA A 117 -5.19 -7.50 14.23
CA ALA A 117 -4.22 -8.61 14.27
C ALA A 117 -3.53 -8.72 15.64
N LYS A 118 -3.09 -7.58 16.21
CA LYS A 118 -2.48 -7.53 17.55
C LYS A 118 -3.45 -8.02 18.63
N ARG A 119 -4.72 -7.58 18.59
CA ARG A 119 -5.74 -8.04 19.55
C ARG A 119 -5.94 -9.56 19.46
N ARG A 120 -5.95 -10.11 18.24
CA ARG A 120 -6.04 -11.56 18.00
C ARG A 120 -4.85 -12.32 18.61
N LEU A 121 -3.64 -11.81 18.45
CA LEU A 121 -2.44 -12.40 19.08
C LEU A 121 -2.54 -12.42 20.61
N MET A 122 -3.04 -11.35 21.23
CA MET A 122 -3.10 -11.24 22.70
C MET A 122 -4.26 -12.02 23.32
N HIS A 123 -5.38 -12.18 22.61
CA HIS A 123 -6.62 -12.76 23.16
C HIS A 123 -6.95 -14.17 22.68
N GLY A 124 -6.17 -14.77 21.77
CA GLY A 124 -6.31 -16.18 21.40
C GLY A 124 -7.73 -16.56 20.96
N ASP A 125 -8.07 -16.28 19.70
CA ASP A 125 -9.25 -16.78 18.97
C ASP A 125 -10.62 -16.89 19.70
N GLU A 126 -10.95 -15.96 20.59
CA GLU A 126 -12.34 -15.83 21.08
C GLU A 126 -12.94 -14.49 20.63
N GLY A 127 -13.75 -14.54 19.56
CA GLY A 127 -14.65 -13.43 19.19
C GLY A 127 -14.51 -12.99 17.74
N GLY A 128 -15.28 -13.64 16.86
CA GLY A 128 -15.63 -13.10 15.54
C GLY A 128 -16.42 -11.80 15.69
N ASP A 129 -15.73 -10.66 15.74
CA ASP A 129 -16.35 -9.36 15.56
C ASP A 129 -16.49 -9.09 14.06
N HIS A 130 -17.72 -9.30 13.58
CA HIS A 130 -18.25 -8.79 12.33
C HIS A 130 -17.99 -7.28 12.22
N VAL A 131 -16.90 -6.88 11.57
CA VAL A 131 -16.75 -5.49 11.14
C VAL A 131 -17.64 -5.32 9.91
N GLY A 132 -18.91 -4.98 10.14
CA GLY A 132 -19.78 -4.44 9.12
C GLY A 132 -19.20 -3.11 8.65
N ILE A 133 -18.39 -3.15 7.60
CA ILE A 133 -18.04 -1.95 6.84
C ILE A 133 -19.27 -1.67 5.99
N GLY A 134 -20.19 -0.86 6.50
CA GLY A 134 -21.22 -0.24 5.67
C GLY A 134 -20.54 0.62 4.60
N ASP A 135 -21.00 0.52 3.36
CA ASP A 135 -20.47 1.24 2.19
C ASP A 135 -20.70 2.77 2.29
N ASP A 136 -21.40 3.24 3.32
CA ASP A 136 -21.86 4.61 3.53
C ASP A 136 -21.39 5.25 4.86
N GLY A 137 -20.70 4.51 5.74
CA GLY A 137 -20.18 5.06 6.99
C GLY A 137 -21.21 5.34 8.09
N GLU A 138 -22.41 4.77 8.01
CA GLU A 138 -23.40 4.80 9.10
C GLU A 138 -23.23 3.54 9.98
N VAL A 139 -23.02 3.74 11.29
CA VAL A 139 -23.00 2.67 12.29
C VAL A 139 -24.36 2.56 12.93
N ASP A 140 -25.24 1.71 12.37
CA ASP A 140 -26.56 1.49 12.96
C ASP A 140 -26.43 0.54 14.16
N LEU A 141 -26.68 1.09 15.35
CA LEU A 141 -26.63 0.40 16.63
C LEU A 141 -28.05 -0.12 16.96
N SER A 142 -28.24 -1.43 16.94
CA SER A 142 -29.36 -2.08 17.65
C SER A 142 -28.88 -2.72 18.93
#